data_AF-A0A9Q0YA78-F1
#
_entry.id   AF-A0A9Q0YA78-F1
#
_cell.length_a   1.000
_cell.length_b   1.000
_cell.length_c   1.000
_cell.angle_alpha   90.00
_cell.angle_beta   90.00
_cell.angle_gamma   90.00
#
_symmetry.space_group_name_H-M   'P 1'
#
loop_
_entity.id
_entity.type
_entity.pdbx_description
1 polymer ?
#
loop_
_entity_poly.entity_id
_entity_poly.type
_entity_poly.pdbx_seq_one_letter_code
_entity_poly.pdbx_strand_id
1 'polypeptide(L)'
;MGHQIIVTNEIKAQDLVGYSLFLLVYSLVFACLVFFFFFFFFFFFFAKPKFGIDNDHLSDFVSQSEFFSYGHLKETLQSQLQEDGCLKLTDYFALPDNQRDAIVKSDTPTENLLLALEGKFLIQPYDVDRLAEAFTEVGLKSTCSYLVDFYQKTRSEYLWTCYKKRNLGRVVYNYIALWAG
;
A
#
# COMPACT_ATOMS: atom_id res chain seq x y z
N MET A 1 35.11 15.10 81.52
CA MET A 1 33.88 14.72 80.78
C MET A 1 33.88 15.48 79.47
N GLY A 2 34.38 14.89 78.37
CA GLY A 2 34.53 15.62 77.10
C GLY A 2 34.88 14.75 75.89
N HIS A 3 35.15 13.45 76.08
CA HIS A 3 35.61 12.56 75.01
C HIS A 3 34.50 11.79 74.27
N GLN A 4 33.25 11.79 74.75
CA GLN A 4 32.15 11.08 74.07
C GLN A 4 31.38 11.91 73.01
N ILE A 5 31.52 13.23 73.02
CA ILE A 5 30.75 14.09 72.10
C ILE A 5 31.40 14.12 70.70
N ILE A 6 32.72 14.00 70.61
CA ILE A 6 33.47 14.10 69.34
C ILE A 6 33.22 12.88 68.45
N VAL A 7 33.20 11.66 69.02
CA VAL A 7 32.99 10.42 68.26
C VAL A 7 31.56 10.32 67.70
N THR A 8 30.57 10.86 68.41
CA THR A 8 29.15 10.79 67.99
C THR A 8 28.84 11.71 66.81
N ASN A 9 29.59 12.80 66.62
CA ASN A 9 29.43 13.72 65.49
C ASN A 9 30.13 13.24 64.22
N GLU A 10 31.26 12.53 64.33
CA GLU A 10 31.94 11.99 63.14
C GLU A 10 31.20 10.80 62.53
N ILE A 11 30.58 9.94 63.34
CA ILE A 11 29.79 8.80 62.83
C ILE A 11 28.55 9.30 62.06
N LYS A 12 27.87 10.33 62.56
CA LYS A 12 26.74 10.96 61.84
C LYS A 12 27.16 11.64 60.54
N ALA A 13 28.38 12.20 60.47
CA ALA A 13 28.89 12.82 59.25
C ALA A 13 29.24 11.79 58.17
N GLN A 14 29.80 10.63 58.55
CA GLN A 14 30.11 9.54 57.60
C GLN A 14 28.86 8.91 57.00
N ASP A 15 27.79 8.72 57.79
CA ASP A 15 26.50 8.24 57.28
C ASP A 15 25.88 9.25 56.31
N LEU A 16 25.99 10.57 56.61
CA LEU A 16 25.44 11.62 55.75
C LEU A 16 26.13 11.69 54.38
N VAL A 17 27.45 11.48 54.34
CA VAL A 17 28.23 11.41 53.09
C VAL A 17 27.86 10.16 52.29
N GLY A 18 27.65 9.02 52.96
CA GLY A 18 27.16 7.80 52.32
C GLY A 18 25.79 7.96 51.67
N TYR A 19 24.84 8.59 52.38
CA TYR A 19 23.52 8.91 51.84
C TYR A 19 23.56 9.88 50.66
N SER A 20 24.41 10.92 50.73
CA SER A 20 24.59 11.87 49.64
C SER A 20 25.14 11.20 48.38
N LEU A 21 26.16 10.33 48.54
CA LEU A 21 26.74 9.59 47.42
C LEU A 21 25.72 8.59 46.83
N PHE A 22 24.95 7.92 47.67
CA PHE A 22 23.90 6.99 47.25
C PHE A 22 22.80 7.70 46.45
N LEU A 23 22.37 8.89 46.89
CA LEU A 23 21.38 9.70 46.16
C LEU A 23 21.92 10.21 44.82
N LEU A 24 23.20 10.59 44.75
CA LEU A 24 23.83 11.00 43.50
C LEU A 24 23.92 9.85 42.50
N VAL A 25 24.33 8.66 42.95
CA VAL A 25 24.38 7.46 42.11
C VAL A 25 22.98 7.07 41.64
N TYR A 26 21.99 7.10 42.53
CA TYR A 26 20.61 6.79 42.18
C TYR A 26 20.03 7.78 41.17
N SER A 27 20.28 9.08 41.36
CA SER A 27 19.86 10.13 40.42
C SER A 27 20.50 9.95 39.05
N LEU A 28 21.79 9.60 39.00
CA LEU A 28 22.50 9.32 37.75
C LEU A 28 21.91 8.10 37.02
N VAL A 29 21.68 7.01 37.74
CA VAL A 29 21.07 5.79 37.19
C VAL A 29 19.65 6.07 36.70
N PHE A 30 18.86 6.80 37.47
CA PHE A 30 17.50 7.18 37.09
C PHE A 30 17.50 8.06 35.83
N ALA A 31 18.40 9.05 35.73
CA ALA A 31 18.56 9.88 34.55
C ALA A 31 18.97 9.05 33.32
N CYS A 32 19.89 8.09 33.49
CA CYS A 32 20.27 7.16 32.42
C CYS A 32 19.08 6.29 31.95
N LEU A 33 18.26 5.78 32.88
CA LEU A 33 17.09 4.98 32.55
C LEU A 33 16.03 5.81 31.81
N VAL A 34 15.76 7.04 32.25
CA VAL A 34 14.82 7.94 31.58
C VAL A 34 15.33 8.32 30.19
N PHE A 35 16.62 8.61 30.05
CA PHE A 35 17.23 8.91 28.76
C PHE A 35 17.18 7.71 27.81
N PHE A 36 17.50 6.51 28.31
CA PHE A 36 17.42 5.28 27.54
C PHE A 36 15.98 4.99 27.11
N PHE A 37 15.01 5.17 28.00
CA PHE A 37 13.60 5.01 27.69
C PHE A 37 13.12 6.02 26.65
N PHE A 38 13.51 7.30 26.78
CA PHE A 38 13.19 8.32 25.77
C PHE A 38 13.87 8.04 24.43
N PHE A 39 15.12 7.62 24.43
CA PHE A 39 15.84 7.27 23.20
C PHE A 39 15.20 6.06 22.53
N PHE A 40 14.87 5.02 23.30
CA PHE A 40 14.20 3.83 22.79
C PHE A 40 12.79 4.15 22.28
N PHE A 41 12.02 4.94 23.02
CA PHE A 41 10.68 5.38 22.62
C PHE A 41 10.75 6.26 21.37
N PHE A 42 11.69 7.21 21.31
CA PHE A 42 11.90 8.06 20.14
C PHE A 42 12.33 7.22 18.93
N PHE A 43 13.23 6.25 19.12
CA PHE A 43 13.62 5.33 18.05
C PHE A 43 12.42 4.49 17.59
N PHE A 44 11.59 3.97 18.50
CA PHE A 44 10.43 3.16 18.11
C PHE A 44 9.30 3.98 17.44
N PHE A 45 9.12 5.24 17.84
CA PHE A 45 8.03 6.10 17.36
C PHE A 45 8.42 6.92 16.12
N PHE A 46 9.68 7.39 16.03
CA PHE A 46 10.18 8.18 14.91
C PHE A 46 11.00 7.37 13.91
N ALA A 47 11.70 6.30 14.33
CA ALA A 47 12.10 5.30 13.35
C ALA A 47 10.83 4.52 13.00
N LYS A 48 10.08 5.07 12.03
CA LYS A 48 9.18 4.23 11.25
C LYS A 48 9.99 2.98 10.91
N PRO A 49 9.53 1.78 11.26
CA PRO A 49 10.15 0.60 10.72
C PRO A 49 10.01 0.74 9.21
N LYS A 50 11.09 1.16 8.53
CA LYS A 50 11.36 0.71 7.18
C LYS A 50 11.58 -0.77 7.36
N PHE A 51 10.45 -1.49 7.45
CA PHE A 51 10.40 -2.89 7.13
C PHE A 51 10.94 -2.94 5.70
N GLY A 52 12.24 -3.21 5.59
CA GLY A 52 12.89 -3.58 4.35
C GLY A 52 12.32 -4.92 3.96
N ILE A 53 11.11 -4.89 3.42
CA ILE A 53 10.77 -5.73 2.29
C ILE A 53 11.43 -5.01 1.13
N ASP A 54 12.29 -5.69 0.40
CA ASP A 54 13.06 -5.19 -0.74
C ASP A 54 12.18 -4.23 -1.58
N ASN A 55 12.36 -2.93 -1.37
CA ASN A 55 11.42 -1.89 -1.80
C ASN A 55 11.60 -1.53 -3.27
N ASP A 56 12.67 -2.02 -3.90
CA ASP A 56 13.04 -1.65 -5.25
C ASP A 56 12.01 -2.18 -6.27
N HIS A 57 11.43 -3.35 -6.01
CA HIS A 57 10.30 -3.85 -6.81
C HIS A 57 8.97 -3.18 -6.46
N LEU A 58 8.77 -2.76 -5.21
CA LEU A 58 7.48 -2.20 -4.78
C LEU A 58 7.32 -0.73 -5.19
N SER A 59 8.40 0.06 -5.26
CA SER A 59 8.34 1.46 -5.72
C SER A 59 8.17 1.57 -7.24
N ASP A 60 8.82 0.69 -8.00
CA ASP A 60 8.58 0.58 -9.45
C ASP A 60 7.17 0.08 -9.71
N PHE A 61 6.67 -0.87 -8.90
CA PHE A 61 5.33 -1.41 -9.06
C PHE A 61 4.21 -0.45 -8.65
N VAL A 62 4.38 0.31 -7.56
CA VAL A 62 3.43 1.37 -7.18
C VAL A 62 3.41 2.45 -8.27
N SER A 63 4.56 2.82 -8.82
CA SER A 63 4.64 3.77 -9.94
C SER A 63 3.99 3.21 -11.22
N GLN A 64 4.16 1.91 -11.52
CA GLN A 64 3.49 1.25 -12.64
C GLN A 64 1.97 1.10 -12.43
N SER A 65 1.53 0.87 -11.20
CA SER A 65 0.10 0.76 -10.86
C SER A 65 -0.64 2.10 -10.90
N GLU A 66 0.07 3.21 -10.65
CA GLU A 66 -0.44 4.57 -10.91
C GLU A 66 -0.47 4.87 -12.41
N PHE A 67 0.51 4.37 -13.17
CA PHE A 67 0.56 4.53 -14.63
C PHE A 67 -0.51 3.73 -15.38
N PHE A 68 -0.84 2.52 -14.92
CA PHE A 68 -1.77 1.62 -15.61
C PHE A 68 -3.18 1.66 -15.00
N SER A 69 -3.76 2.86 -14.98
CA SER A 69 -5.16 3.05 -14.58
C SER A 69 -6.14 2.51 -15.63
N TYR A 70 -7.40 2.30 -15.22
CA TYR A 70 -8.45 1.91 -16.16
C TYR A 70 -8.66 2.94 -17.28
N GLY A 71 -8.42 4.23 -17.00
CA GLY A 71 -8.42 5.27 -18.03
C GLY A 71 -7.31 5.07 -19.06
N HIS A 72 -6.10 4.73 -18.60
CA HIS A 72 -4.95 4.47 -19.48
C HIS A 72 -5.17 3.23 -20.35
N LEU A 73 -5.82 2.19 -19.81
CA LEU A 73 -6.26 1.03 -20.60
C LEU A 73 -7.19 1.46 -21.74
N LYS A 74 -8.19 2.31 -21.46
CA LYS A 74 -9.13 2.80 -22.47
C LYS A 74 -8.46 3.63 -23.56
N GLU A 75 -7.60 4.58 -23.19
CA GLU A 75 -6.86 5.38 -24.17
C GLU A 75 -5.96 4.50 -25.05
N THR A 76 -5.31 3.50 -24.45
CA THR A 76 -4.45 2.59 -25.21
C THR A 76 -5.30 1.74 -26.17
N LEU A 77 -6.43 1.21 -25.71
CA LEU A 77 -7.38 0.48 -26.57
C LEU A 77 -7.92 1.37 -27.70
N GLN A 78 -8.25 2.63 -27.44
CA GLN A 78 -8.66 3.60 -28.47
C GLN A 78 -7.60 3.76 -29.56
N SER A 79 -6.33 3.78 -29.21
CA SER A 79 -5.23 3.91 -30.18
C SER A 79 -4.89 2.63 -30.95
N GLN A 80 -5.19 1.46 -30.38
CA GLN A 80 -4.77 0.15 -30.90
C GLN A 80 -5.89 -0.61 -31.61
N LEU A 81 -7.16 -0.29 -31.31
CA LEU A 81 -8.30 -0.99 -31.86
C LEU A 81 -8.71 -0.39 -33.21
N GLN A 82 -8.65 -1.21 -34.25
CA GLN A 82 -9.09 -0.88 -35.59
C GLN A 82 -10.61 -1.00 -35.74
N GLU A 83 -11.18 -0.36 -36.76
CA GLU A 83 -12.63 -0.37 -37.04
C GLU A 83 -13.19 -1.79 -37.22
N ASP A 84 -12.44 -2.69 -37.88
CA ASP A 84 -12.84 -4.09 -38.05
C ASP A 84 -12.91 -4.84 -36.71
N GLY A 85 -12.00 -4.51 -35.80
CA GLY A 85 -11.99 -5.01 -34.43
C GLY A 85 -13.20 -4.52 -33.65
N CYS A 86 -13.58 -3.25 -33.82
CA CYS A 86 -14.80 -2.70 -33.21
C CYS A 86 -16.05 -3.42 -33.68
N LEU A 87 -16.19 -3.64 -34.99
CA LEU A 87 -17.31 -4.39 -35.58
C LEU A 87 -17.44 -5.80 -35.00
N LYS A 88 -16.34 -6.54 -34.98
CA LYS A 88 -16.37 -7.91 -34.46
C LYS A 88 -16.68 -7.95 -32.95
N LEU A 89 -16.22 -6.97 -32.19
CA LEU A 89 -16.56 -6.84 -30.76
C LEU A 89 -18.03 -6.48 -30.57
N THR A 90 -18.58 -5.59 -31.40
CA THR A 90 -20.01 -5.26 -31.32
C THR A 90 -20.90 -6.47 -31.59
N ASP A 91 -20.47 -7.35 -32.50
CA ASP A 91 -21.16 -8.60 -32.82
C ASP A 91 -21.00 -9.63 -31.68
N TYR A 92 -19.79 -9.75 -31.11
CA TYR A 92 -19.52 -10.63 -29.97
C TYR A 92 -20.39 -10.28 -28.75
N PHE A 93 -20.50 -9.00 -28.42
CA PHE A 93 -21.33 -8.53 -27.31
C PHE A 93 -22.82 -8.44 -27.65
N ALA A 94 -23.23 -8.88 -28.84
CA ALA A 94 -24.61 -8.84 -29.33
C ALA A 94 -25.25 -7.45 -29.15
N LEU A 95 -24.51 -6.39 -29.49
CA LEU A 95 -25.06 -5.04 -29.46
C LEU A 95 -26.18 -4.92 -30.52
N PRO A 96 -27.30 -4.25 -30.21
CA PRO A 96 -28.40 -4.12 -31.16
C PRO A 96 -27.95 -3.33 -32.39
N ASP A 97 -28.51 -3.68 -33.56
CA ASP A 97 -28.07 -3.16 -34.86
C ASP A 97 -28.04 -1.63 -34.93
N ASN A 98 -28.99 -0.97 -34.26
CA ASN A 98 -29.04 0.49 -34.17
C ASN A 98 -27.84 1.10 -33.42
N GLN A 99 -27.35 0.45 -32.35
CA GLN A 99 -26.15 0.85 -31.63
C GLN A 99 -24.89 0.48 -32.42
N ARG A 100 -24.86 -0.71 -33.02
CA ARG A 100 -23.73 -1.14 -33.85
C ARG A 100 -23.47 -0.12 -34.97
N ASP A 101 -24.50 0.19 -35.74
CA ASP A 101 -24.39 1.10 -36.87
C ASP A 101 -24.00 2.52 -36.44
N ALA A 102 -24.46 2.97 -35.26
CA ALA A 102 -24.09 4.26 -34.69
C ALA A 102 -22.61 4.30 -34.27
N ILE A 103 -22.11 3.22 -33.68
CA ILE A 103 -20.71 3.09 -33.25
C ILE A 103 -19.78 3.08 -34.47
N VAL A 104 -20.06 2.23 -35.46
CA VAL A 104 -19.22 2.05 -36.66
C VAL A 104 -19.19 3.29 -37.55
N LYS A 105 -20.30 4.05 -37.63
CA LYS A 105 -20.37 5.29 -38.42
C LYS A 105 -19.83 6.52 -37.69
N SER A 106 -19.43 6.38 -36.44
CA SER A 106 -18.92 7.51 -35.66
C SER A 106 -17.46 7.81 -35.98
N ASP A 107 -17.05 9.06 -35.74
CA ASP A 107 -15.64 9.47 -35.90
C ASP A 107 -14.72 8.83 -34.84
N THR A 108 -15.29 8.32 -33.74
CA THR A 108 -14.58 7.66 -32.63
C THR A 108 -15.20 6.31 -32.27
N PRO A 109 -15.10 5.30 -33.16
CA PRO A 109 -15.81 4.02 -33.02
C PRO A 109 -15.39 3.26 -31.76
N THR A 110 -14.09 3.24 -31.43
CA THR A 110 -13.60 2.54 -30.23
C THR A 110 -14.09 3.17 -28.93
N GLU A 111 -14.12 4.50 -28.85
CA GLU A 111 -14.61 5.20 -27.67
C GLU A 111 -16.10 4.93 -27.43
N ASN A 112 -16.90 5.07 -28.48
CA ASN A 112 -18.34 4.81 -28.42
C ASN A 112 -18.66 3.35 -28.09
N LEU A 113 -17.85 2.41 -28.57
CA LEU A 113 -17.93 1.01 -28.18
C LEU A 113 -17.67 0.82 -26.68
N LEU A 114 -16.55 1.33 -26.17
CA LEU A 114 -16.20 1.19 -24.75
C LEU A 114 -17.26 1.82 -23.85
N LEU A 115 -17.80 2.99 -24.21
CA LEU A 115 -18.90 3.64 -23.49
C LEU A 115 -20.18 2.80 -23.52
N ALA A 116 -20.53 2.20 -24.66
CA ALA A 116 -21.70 1.34 -24.78
C ALA A 116 -21.56 0.07 -23.93
N LEU A 117 -20.37 -0.51 -23.87
CA LEU A 117 -20.08 -1.68 -23.04
C LEU A 117 -20.10 -1.33 -21.54
N GLU A 118 -19.55 -0.18 -21.14
CA GLU A 118 -19.61 0.33 -19.76
C GLU A 118 -21.05 0.61 -19.33
N GLY A 119 -21.84 1.27 -20.20
CA GLY A 119 -23.24 1.59 -19.92
C GLY A 119 -24.13 0.35 -19.76
N LYS A 120 -23.73 -0.78 -20.35
CA LYS A 120 -24.38 -2.09 -20.18
C LYS A 120 -23.75 -2.95 -19.07
N PHE A 121 -22.78 -2.42 -18.34
CA PHE A 121 -22.02 -3.15 -17.32
C PHE A 121 -21.34 -4.42 -17.84
N LEU A 122 -21.01 -4.46 -19.13
CA LEU A 122 -20.30 -5.58 -19.76
C LEU A 122 -18.80 -5.48 -19.52
N ILE A 123 -18.28 -4.27 -19.35
CA ILE A 123 -16.93 -3.99 -18.93
C ILE A 123 -16.96 -3.01 -17.76
N GLN A 124 -16.12 -3.25 -16.77
CA GLN A 124 -16.03 -2.42 -15.57
C GLN A 124 -14.56 -2.31 -15.15
N PRO A 125 -14.17 -1.25 -14.43
CA PRO A 125 -12.81 -1.15 -13.90
C PRO A 125 -12.41 -2.36 -13.05
N TYR A 126 -13.41 -2.99 -12.43
CA TYR A 126 -13.20 -4.14 -11.56
C TYR A 126 -13.39 -5.49 -12.24
N ASP A 127 -13.91 -5.52 -13.46
CA ASP A 127 -14.15 -6.74 -14.24
C ASP A 127 -13.94 -6.42 -15.73
N VAL A 128 -12.78 -6.81 -16.22
CA VAL A 128 -12.40 -6.72 -17.64
C VAL A 128 -12.21 -8.11 -18.25
N ASP A 129 -12.61 -9.16 -17.54
CA ASP A 129 -12.36 -10.55 -17.94
C ASP A 129 -13.16 -10.89 -19.20
N ARG A 130 -14.39 -10.39 -19.26
CA ARG A 130 -15.24 -10.49 -20.46
C ARG A 130 -14.65 -9.77 -21.67
N LEU A 131 -13.90 -8.70 -21.45
CA LEU A 131 -13.22 -7.97 -22.52
C LEU A 131 -12.00 -8.74 -23.02
N ALA A 132 -11.22 -9.36 -22.12
CA ALA A 132 -10.12 -10.25 -22.49
C ALA A 132 -10.59 -11.47 -23.28
N GLU A 133 -11.69 -12.08 -22.84
CA GLU A 133 -12.35 -13.20 -23.53
C GLU A 133 -12.81 -12.78 -24.92
N ALA A 134 -13.48 -11.64 -25.05
CA ALA A 134 -13.91 -11.09 -26.32
C ALA A 134 -12.74 -10.86 -27.28
N PHE A 135 -11.63 -10.28 -26.82
CA PHE A 135 -10.43 -10.09 -27.66
C PHE A 135 -9.83 -11.42 -28.14
N THR A 136 -9.89 -12.46 -27.30
CA THR A 136 -9.39 -13.80 -27.62
C THR A 136 -10.26 -14.49 -28.67
N GLU A 137 -11.57 -14.48 -28.48
CA GLU A 137 -12.56 -15.12 -29.36
C GLU A 137 -12.63 -14.43 -30.73
N VAL A 138 -12.54 -13.11 -30.74
CA VAL A 138 -12.57 -12.29 -31.97
C VAL A 138 -11.23 -12.35 -32.75
N GLY A 139 -10.19 -12.94 -32.17
CA GLY A 139 -8.88 -13.08 -32.80
C GLY A 139 -8.05 -11.79 -32.82
N LEU A 140 -8.36 -10.81 -31.97
CA LEU A 140 -7.61 -9.55 -31.77
C LEU A 140 -6.41 -9.75 -30.82
N LYS A 141 -5.69 -10.87 -31.02
CA LYS A 141 -4.87 -11.51 -30.00
C LYS A 141 -3.49 -10.87 -29.77
N SER A 142 -3.11 -9.83 -30.50
CA SER A 142 -1.74 -9.30 -30.44
C SER A 142 -1.55 -8.29 -29.32
N THR A 143 -2.18 -7.12 -29.42
CA THR A 143 -1.89 -6.00 -28.51
C THR A 143 -3.01 -5.78 -27.48
N CYS A 144 -4.28 -5.81 -27.90
CA CYS A 144 -5.40 -5.51 -27.01
C CYS A 144 -5.57 -6.56 -25.91
N SER A 145 -5.45 -7.85 -26.23
CA SER A 145 -5.49 -8.94 -25.23
C SER A 145 -4.38 -8.79 -24.19
N TYR A 146 -3.14 -8.55 -24.64
CA TYR A 146 -2.00 -8.35 -23.75
C TYR A 146 -2.21 -7.16 -22.79
N LEU A 147 -2.78 -6.06 -23.27
CA LEU A 147 -3.07 -4.88 -22.46
C LEU A 147 -4.07 -5.17 -21.34
N VAL A 148 -5.12 -5.95 -21.64
CA VAL A 148 -6.12 -6.34 -20.64
C VAL A 148 -5.52 -7.30 -19.61
N ASP A 149 -4.76 -8.30 -20.06
CA ASP A 149 -4.08 -9.26 -19.18
C ASP A 149 -3.09 -8.54 -18.25
N PHE A 150 -2.32 -7.60 -18.82
CA PHE A 150 -1.37 -6.78 -18.06
C PHE A 150 -2.07 -5.91 -17.03
N TYR A 151 -3.20 -5.28 -17.39
CA TYR A 151 -4.02 -4.52 -16.45
C TYR A 151 -4.54 -5.38 -15.29
N GLN A 152 -5.11 -6.55 -15.59
CA GLN A 152 -5.62 -7.48 -14.57
C GLN A 152 -4.51 -7.93 -13.62
N LYS A 153 -3.36 -8.33 -14.17
CA LYS A 153 -2.21 -8.76 -13.38
C LYS A 153 -1.74 -7.65 -12.45
N THR A 154 -1.53 -6.45 -12.99
CA THR A 154 -1.06 -5.28 -12.23
C THR A 154 -2.03 -4.94 -11.09
N ARG A 155 -3.34 -4.96 -11.39
CA ARG A 155 -4.38 -4.73 -10.38
C ARG A 155 -4.42 -5.82 -9.31
N SER A 156 -4.33 -7.09 -9.69
CA SER A 156 -4.38 -8.22 -8.75
C SER A 156 -3.21 -8.17 -7.75
N GLU A 157 -2.01 -7.86 -8.24
CA GLU A 157 -0.80 -7.70 -7.43
C GLU A 157 -0.90 -6.46 -6.54
N TYR A 158 -1.45 -5.34 -7.03
CA TYR A 158 -1.74 -4.17 -6.21
C TYR A 158 -2.72 -4.50 -5.07
N LEU A 159 -3.84 -5.16 -5.37
CA LEU A 159 -4.81 -5.58 -4.35
C LEU A 159 -4.19 -6.53 -3.32
N TRP A 160 -3.33 -7.46 -3.76
CA TRP A 160 -2.61 -8.37 -2.88
C TRP A 160 -1.64 -7.64 -1.94
N THR A 161 -0.87 -6.66 -2.45
CA THR A 161 0.03 -5.85 -1.60
C THR A 161 -0.73 -5.01 -0.59
N CYS A 162 -1.86 -4.41 -1.00
CA CYS A 162 -2.75 -3.69 -0.08
C CYS A 162 -3.34 -4.61 1.00
N TYR A 163 -3.75 -5.82 0.64
CA TYR A 163 -4.26 -6.83 1.57
C TYR A 163 -3.18 -7.24 2.58
N LYS A 164 -1.98 -7.59 2.10
CA LYS A 164 -0.83 -7.98 2.93
C LYS A 164 -0.47 -6.87 3.92
N LYS A 165 -0.42 -5.61 3.47
CA LYS A 165 -0.13 -4.45 4.32
C LYS A 165 -1.18 -4.25 5.42
N ARG A 166 -2.48 -4.41 5.10
CA ARG A 166 -3.57 -4.33 6.09
C ARG A 166 -3.50 -5.46 7.12
N ASN A 167 -3.20 -6.68 6.69
CA ASN A 167 -3.08 -7.81 7.60
C ASN A 167 -1.84 -7.70 8.50
N LEU A 168 -0.69 -7.27 7.98
CA LEU A 168 0.48 -6.96 8.81
C LEU A 168 0.16 -5.85 9.82
N GLY A 169 -0.53 -4.78 9.41
CA GLY A 169 -0.95 -3.73 10.33
C GLY A 169 -1.86 -4.24 11.45
N ARG A 170 -2.77 -5.16 11.13
CA ARG A 170 -3.67 -5.78 12.13
C ARG A 170 -2.93 -6.72 13.08
N VAL A 171 -1.96 -7.49 12.59
CA VAL A 171 -1.10 -8.37 13.42
C VAL A 171 -0.23 -7.53 14.35
N VAL A 172 0.41 -6.48 13.84
CA VAL A 172 1.25 -5.57 14.64
C VAL A 172 0.41 -4.86 15.71
N TYR A 173 -0.79 -4.39 15.36
CA TYR A 173 -1.70 -3.76 16.33
C TYR A 173 -2.11 -4.73 17.45
N ASN A 174 -2.49 -5.96 17.11
CA ASN A 174 -2.84 -6.98 18.10
C ASN A 174 -1.65 -7.37 18.97
N TYR A 175 -0.45 -7.43 18.40
CA TYR A 175 0.77 -7.70 19.17
C TYR A 175 1.04 -6.54 20.14
N ILE A 176 1.00 -5.29 19.69
CA ILE A 176 1.18 -4.12 20.57
C ILE A 176 0.10 -4.07 21.67
N ALA A 177 -1.15 -4.36 21.34
CA ALA A 177 -2.26 -4.38 22.30
C ALA A 177 -2.11 -5.47 23.39
N LEU A 178 -1.50 -6.62 23.06
CA LEU A 178 -1.21 -7.69 24.01
C LEU A 178 -0.09 -7.37 25.01
N TRP A 179 0.79 -6.42 24.69
CA TRP A 179 1.89 -5.98 25.57
C TRP A 179 1.60 -4.66 26.29
N ALA A 180 0.49 -3.99 25.95
CA ALA A 180 0.09 -2.70 26.51
C ALA A 180 -1.02 -2.81 27.58
N GLY A 181 -1.48 -4.03 27.91
CA GLY A 181 -2.39 -4.33 29.01
C GLY A 181 -1.72 -5.24 30.03
#